data_AF-A0A3D5AYG2-F1
#
_entry.id   AF-A0A3D5AYG2-F1
#
_cell.length_a   1.000
_cell.length_b   1.000
_cell.length_c   1.000
_cell.angle_alpha   90.00
_cell.angle_beta   90.00
_cell.angle_gamma   90.00
#
_symmetry.space_group_name_H-M   'P 1'
#
loop_
_entity.id
_entity.type
_entity.pdbx_description
1 polymer ?
#
loop_
_entity_poly.entity_id
_entity_poly.type
_entity_poly.pdbx_seq_one_letter_code
_entity_poly.pdbx_strand_id
1 'polypeptide(L)'
;MTLRMCATLAAVLSILQLAPAMAAIPYAGADDDRRAKQAIPPSGKALVYVFRKSDSGSRASPLLLFNGRGVGRLEAQSYFMWTVDPGRVDLQMDDPVRRKLSLRCQDGRIYFVQLTVDRDGTGELQQVSYGKGRQDVHRARLVRETGPETSANESSSDGQSGFTLLFKGGSYQLGSGSQNILGATRSFTTGGTAFGAEGEWHFSNGVAVGAEIFSHSHEYTTTASTATGELSGLHVMFNIKKYFRPESIVQPYIGAGLGAVTASFSGSSAGSITGSATGFGFQGMAGVAFRWRHVGLYTEIKAQSATIEDSGGQSVDTSGTGLFAGVSVQF
;
A
#
# COMPACT_ATOMS: atom_id res chain seq x y z
N MET A 1 17.19 -0.52 -39.68
CA MET A 1 15.72 -0.67 -39.59
C MET A 1 15.38 -0.68 -38.10
N THR A 2 15.47 0.49 -37.49
CA THR A 2 15.71 0.69 -36.05
C THR A 2 14.91 1.90 -35.59
N LEU A 3 13.59 1.85 -35.78
CA LEU A 3 12.71 2.95 -35.38
C LEU A 3 11.25 2.50 -35.22
N ARG A 4 10.99 1.40 -34.51
CA ARG A 4 9.60 1.00 -34.15
C ARG A 4 9.45 0.38 -32.77
N MET A 5 10.43 0.55 -31.87
CA MET A 5 10.44 -0.12 -30.56
C MET A 5 10.37 0.84 -29.36
N CYS A 6 9.96 2.10 -29.59
CA CYS A 6 9.81 3.10 -28.52
C CYS A 6 8.35 3.55 -28.27
N ALA A 7 7.36 3.04 -29.02
CA ALA A 7 6.00 3.58 -28.98
C ALA A 7 5.02 2.81 -28.06
N THR A 8 5.38 1.64 -27.54
CA THR A 8 4.50 0.81 -26.69
C THR A 8 4.86 0.86 -25.20
N LEU A 9 5.72 1.78 -24.77
CA LEU A 9 6.07 1.98 -23.35
C LEU A 9 5.43 3.23 -22.72
N ALA A 10 4.78 4.10 -23.51
CA ALA A 10 4.27 5.39 -23.04
C ALA A 10 2.74 5.43 -22.78
N ALA A 11 1.97 4.42 -23.20
CA ALA A 11 0.49 4.49 -23.19
C ALA A 11 -0.18 3.85 -21.95
N VAL A 12 0.53 3.07 -21.13
CA VAL A 12 -0.06 2.42 -19.93
C VAL A 12 0.08 3.31 -18.67
N LEU A 13 0.86 4.39 -18.73
CA LEU A 13 1.09 5.28 -17.58
C LEU A 13 0.07 6.42 -17.43
N SER A 14 -0.95 6.51 -18.30
CA SER A 14 -1.84 7.69 -18.38
C SER A 14 -3.30 7.47 -17.95
N ILE A 15 -3.67 6.32 -17.37
CA ILE A 15 -5.05 6.07 -16.88
C ILE A 15 -5.07 5.57 -15.42
N LEU A 16 -4.29 6.21 -14.56
CA LEU A 16 -4.62 6.24 -13.14
C LEU A 16 -4.94 7.69 -12.77
N GLN A 17 -6.11 8.16 -13.20
CA GLN A 17 -6.71 9.30 -12.55
C GLN A 17 -6.96 8.88 -11.10
N LEU A 18 -6.09 9.32 -10.19
CA LEU A 18 -6.32 9.24 -8.77
C LEU A 18 -7.64 9.97 -8.51
N ALA A 19 -8.74 9.22 -8.41
CA ALA A 19 -9.83 9.67 -7.58
C ALA A 19 -9.21 10.03 -6.23
N PRO A 20 -9.44 11.24 -5.67
CA PRO A 20 -9.00 11.52 -4.32
C PRO A 20 -9.68 10.47 -3.44
N ALA A 21 -8.91 9.48 -3.01
CA ALA A 21 -9.37 8.54 -2.02
C ALA A 21 -9.76 9.38 -0.81
N MET A 22 -11.06 9.51 -0.55
CA MET A 22 -11.53 10.05 0.71
C MET A 22 -10.89 9.18 1.77
N ALA A 23 -9.87 9.72 2.46
CA ALA A 23 -9.17 8.98 3.49
C ALA A 23 -10.21 8.63 4.54
N ALA A 24 -10.51 7.34 4.68
CA ALA A 24 -11.48 6.87 5.65
C ALA A 24 -11.05 7.36 7.05
N ILE A 25 -11.99 7.88 7.84
CA ILE A 25 -11.71 8.26 9.22
C ILE A 25 -11.16 7.03 9.96
N PRO A 26 -9.96 7.11 10.57
CA PRO A 26 -9.34 5.97 11.22
C PRO A 26 -9.97 5.73 12.58
N TYR A 27 -11.14 5.09 12.58
CA TYR A 27 -11.82 4.71 13.82
C TYR A 27 -10.96 3.74 14.63
N ALA A 28 -10.97 3.90 15.95
CA ALA A 28 -10.39 2.93 16.86
C ALA A 28 -11.24 1.65 16.92
N GLY A 29 -10.64 0.57 17.43
CA GLY A 29 -11.35 -0.69 17.66
C GLY A 29 -12.43 -0.55 18.75
N ALA A 30 -13.42 -1.45 18.75
CA ALA A 30 -14.54 -1.40 19.69
C ALA A 30 -14.09 -1.46 21.17
N ASP A 31 -13.02 -2.21 21.47
CA ASP A 31 -12.46 -2.26 22.81
C ASP A 31 -11.76 -0.95 23.21
N ASP A 32 -11.04 -0.32 22.29
CA ASP A 32 -10.39 0.99 22.51
C ASP A 32 -11.44 2.08 22.78
N ASP A 33 -12.50 2.10 21.98
CA ASP A 33 -13.65 3.00 22.15
C ASP A 33 -14.34 2.79 23.51
N ARG A 34 -14.61 1.54 23.89
CA ARG A 34 -15.19 1.20 25.20
C ARG A 34 -14.30 1.68 26.34
N ARG A 35 -13.00 1.41 26.29
CA ARG A 35 -12.04 1.87 27.31
C ARG A 35 -12.00 3.39 27.39
N ALA A 36 -11.95 4.08 26.25
CA ALA A 36 -11.94 5.54 26.19
C ALA A 36 -13.20 6.16 26.79
N LYS A 37 -14.39 5.59 26.57
CA LYS A 37 -15.65 6.05 27.18
C LYS A 37 -15.70 5.85 28.69
N GLN A 38 -15.02 4.81 29.18
CA GLN A 38 -14.98 4.45 30.60
C GLN A 38 -13.77 5.04 31.33
N ALA A 39 -12.86 5.71 30.63
CA ALA A 39 -11.64 6.23 31.19
C ALA A 39 -11.90 7.23 32.32
N ILE A 40 -11.06 7.13 33.34
CA ILE A 40 -10.88 8.12 34.40
C ILE A 40 -9.54 8.81 34.18
N PRO A 41 -9.39 10.10 34.55
CA PRO A 41 -8.11 10.77 34.43
C PRO A 41 -7.05 10.06 35.29
N PRO A 42 -5.88 9.74 34.74
CA PRO A 42 -4.75 9.31 35.54
C PRO A 42 -4.37 10.37 36.58
N SER A 43 -3.70 9.96 37.66
CA SER A 43 -3.20 10.89 38.68
C SER A 43 -2.31 11.96 38.04
N GLY A 44 -2.53 13.23 38.38
CA GLY A 44 -1.78 14.35 37.83
C GLY A 44 -2.16 14.72 36.39
N LYS A 45 -3.27 14.20 35.84
CA LYS A 45 -3.71 14.40 34.45
C LYS A 45 -5.18 14.80 34.37
N ALA A 46 -5.57 15.36 33.23
CA ALA A 46 -6.95 15.59 32.85
C ALA A 46 -7.29 14.83 31.56
N LEU A 47 -8.58 14.63 31.30
CA LEU A 47 -9.06 14.10 30.01
C LEU A 47 -9.83 15.18 29.25
N VAL A 48 -9.59 15.28 27.94
CA VAL A 48 -10.32 16.17 27.03
C VAL A 48 -10.95 15.35 25.92
N TYR A 49 -12.25 15.49 25.73
CA TYR A 49 -12.99 14.88 24.64
C TYR A 49 -13.49 15.98 23.70
N VAL A 50 -13.23 15.84 22.41
CA VAL A 50 -13.84 16.68 21.37
C VAL A 50 -14.70 15.79 20.50
N PHE A 51 -15.99 16.09 20.38
CA PHE A 51 -16.95 15.25 19.69
C PHE A 51 -17.82 16.04 18.74
N ARG A 52 -18.29 15.38 17.68
CA ARG A 52 -19.29 15.92 16.77
C ARG A 52 -20.55 15.07 16.82
N LYS A 53 -21.70 15.73 16.96
CA LYS A 53 -23.01 15.06 16.99
C LYS A 53 -23.43 14.61 15.60
N SER A 54 -24.51 13.84 15.52
CA SER A 54 -25.25 13.71 14.27
C SER A 54 -25.94 15.05 14.00
N ASP A 55 -25.38 15.86 13.11
CA ASP A 55 -26.07 17.02 12.55
C ASP A 55 -26.57 16.71 11.14
N SER A 56 -27.81 17.08 10.82
CA SER A 56 -28.47 16.81 9.54
C SER A 56 -28.03 17.78 8.43
N GLY A 57 -26.95 18.54 8.64
CA GLY A 57 -26.65 19.76 7.91
C GLY A 57 -25.47 19.68 6.96
N SER A 58 -24.32 19.16 7.40
CA SER A 58 -23.05 19.32 6.68
C SER A 58 -22.28 18.01 6.53
N ARG A 59 -21.85 17.70 5.30
CA ARG A 59 -20.91 16.59 5.04
C ARG A 59 -19.44 17.00 5.26
N ALA A 60 -19.18 18.26 5.60
CA ALA A 60 -17.82 18.73 5.84
C ALA A 60 -17.25 18.05 7.09
N SER A 61 -16.02 17.55 7.00
CA SER A 61 -15.26 16.97 8.10
C SER A 61 -13.99 17.79 8.24
N PRO A 62 -14.02 18.89 9.01
CA PRO A 62 -12.91 19.83 9.08
C PRO A 62 -11.76 19.24 9.90
N LEU A 63 -10.53 19.68 9.58
CA LEU A 63 -9.34 19.33 10.34
C LEU A 63 -9.39 20.03 11.70
N LEU A 64 -9.13 19.28 12.77
CA LEU A 64 -8.95 19.83 14.10
C LEU A 64 -7.47 20.02 14.40
N LEU A 65 -7.17 21.07 15.16
CA LEU A 65 -5.87 21.39 15.71
C LEU A 65 -5.95 21.36 17.24
N PHE A 66 -5.01 20.65 17.85
CA PHE A 66 -4.82 20.54 19.29
C PHE A 66 -3.47 21.16 19.65
N ASN A 67 -3.47 22.23 20.43
CA ASN A 67 -2.29 23.06 20.72
C ASN A 67 -1.53 23.50 19.46
N GLY A 68 -2.25 23.80 18.38
CA GLY A 68 -1.68 24.19 17.09
C GLY A 68 -1.17 23.03 16.23
N ARG A 69 -1.21 21.79 16.71
CA ARG A 69 -0.90 20.58 15.94
C ARG A 69 -2.17 20.01 15.34
N GLY A 70 -2.24 19.79 14.03
CA GLY A 70 -3.39 19.09 13.46
C GLY A 70 -3.48 17.65 14.00
N VAL A 71 -4.69 17.19 14.30
CA VAL A 71 -4.96 15.89 14.94
C VAL A 71 -5.87 15.00 14.10
N GLY A 72 -6.42 15.51 13.01
CA GLY A 72 -7.30 14.80 12.10
C GLY A 72 -8.71 15.39 12.06
N ARG A 73 -9.61 14.68 11.36
CA ARG A 73 -10.98 15.15 11.07
C ARG A 73 -12.01 14.43 11.94
N LEU A 74 -13.08 15.13 12.30
CA LEU A 74 -14.26 14.54 12.94
C LEU A 74 -15.45 14.51 11.97
N GLU A 75 -15.92 13.31 11.68
CA GLU A 75 -17.23 13.08 11.06
C GLU A 75 -18.35 13.19 12.09
N ALA A 76 -19.59 13.29 11.59
CA ALA A 76 -20.77 13.17 12.44
C ALA A 76 -20.71 11.87 13.27
N GLN A 77 -21.09 11.96 14.54
CA GLN A 77 -21.05 10.85 15.51
C GLN A 77 -19.65 10.27 15.74
N SER A 78 -18.63 11.11 15.76
CA SER A 78 -17.26 10.71 16.08
C SER A 78 -16.62 11.62 17.13
N TYR A 79 -15.59 11.13 17.81
CA TYR A 79 -14.87 11.89 18.83
C TYR A 79 -13.39 11.55 18.95
N PHE A 80 -12.60 12.51 19.42
CA PHE A 80 -11.24 12.33 19.89
C PHE A 80 -11.18 12.38 21.42
N MET A 81 -10.15 11.76 21.99
CA MET A 81 -9.87 11.80 23.43
C MET A 81 -8.37 12.01 23.65
N TRP A 82 -8.02 12.96 24.52
CA TRP A 82 -6.66 13.23 24.96
C TRP A 82 -6.51 13.08 26.46
N THR A 83 -5.36 12.56 26.88
CA THR A 83 -4.86 12.71 28.26
C THR A 83 -3.87 13.85 28.28
N VAL A 84 -4.07 14.84 29.14
CA VAL A 84 -3.27 16.08 29.15
C VAL A 84 -2.77 16.41 30.54
N ASP A 85 -1.67 17.17 30.60
CA ASP A 85 -1.25 17.84 31.83
C ASP A 85 -2.24 18.94 32.23
N PRO A 86 -2.42 19.18 33.55
CA PRO A 86 -3.10 20.36 34.03
C PRO A 86 -2.45 21.63 33.46
N GLY A 87 -3.26 22.57 32.99
CA GLY A 87 -2.78 23.75 32.30
C GLY A 87 -3.69 24.18 31.17
N ARG A 88 -3.17 25.05 30.29
CA ARG A 88 -3.92 25.59 29.17
C ARG A 88 -3.84 24.65 27.97
N VAL A 89 -5.01 24.25 27.45
CA VAL A 89 -5.16 23.51 26.20
C VAL A 89 -5.89 24.38 25.19
N ASP A 90 -5.42 24.36 23.96
CA ASP A 90 -5.97 25.11 22.85
C ASP A 90 -6.54 24.17 21.80
N LEU A 91 -7.79 24.40 21.43
CA LEU A 91 -8.49 23.66 20.39
C LEU A 91 -8.86 24.64 19.29
N GLN A 92 -8.67 24.23 18.05
CA GLN A 92 -8.99 25.03 16.89
C GLN A 92 -9.46 24.12 15.76
N MET A 93 -10.30 24.68 14.88
CA MET A 93 -10.69 24.04 13.64
C MET A 93 -10.03 24.78 12.48
N ASP A 94 -9.56 24.05 11.47
CA ASP A 94 -9.07 24.63 10.23
C ASP A 94 -10.26 24.99 9.34
N ASP A 95 -10.83 26.16 9.61
CA ASP A 95 -11.84 26.81 8.78
C ASP A 95 -11.38 28.23 8.41
N PRO A 96 -12.12 28.94 7.53
CA PRO A 96 -11.74 30.29 7.14
C PRO A 96 -11.69 31.30 8.30
N VAL A 97 -12.40 31.06 9.40
CA VAL A 97 -12.51 31.99 10.54
C VAL A 97 -11.44 31.70 11.62
N ARG A 98 -10.91 30.48 11.66
CA ARG A 98 -9.84 30.00 12.54
C ARG A 98 -10.11 30.24 14.02
N ARG A 99 -11.35 30.03 14.47
CA ARG A 99 -11.73 30.23 15.89
C ARG A 99 -11.03 29.23 16.79
N LYS A 100 -10.62 29.74 17.96
CA LYS A 100 -9.85 29.00 18.95
C LYS A 100 -10.60 28.96 20.28
N LEU A 101 -10.74 27.78 20.85
CA LEU A 101 -11.25 27.54 22.19
C LEU A 101 -10.08 27.19 23.12
N SER A 102 -9.93 27.94 24.21
CA SER A 102 -8.92 27.65 25.25
C SER A 102 -9.58 27.08 26.49
N LEU A 103 -9.13 25.90 26.92
CA LEU A 103 -9.53 25.24 28.16
C LEU A 103 -8.44 25.44 29.23
N ARG A 104 -8.85 25.64 30.48
CA ARG A 104 -7.97 25.49 31.65
C ARG A 104 -8.24 24.14 32.30
N CYS A 105 -7.41 23.16 31.98
CA CYS A 105 -7.49 21.80 32.48
C CYS A 105 -6.92 21.71 33.90
N GLN A 106 -7.66 21.07 34.80
CA GLN A 106 -7.24 20.80 36.18
C GLN A 106 -7.05 19.30 36.38
N ASP A 107 -6.18 18.94 37.31
CA ASP A 107 -5.93 17.55 37.69
C ASP A 107 -7.23 16.82 38.09
N GLY A 108 -7.38 15.58 37.65
CA GLY A 108 -8.53 14.73 37.96
C GLY A 108 -9.83 15.13 37.26
N ARG A 109 -9.81 16.09 36.33
CA ARG A 109 -11.03 16.57 35.64
C ARG A 109 -11.16 16.01 34.22
N ILE A 110 -12.42 15.92 33.77
CA ILE A 110 -12.79 15.55 32.41
C ILE A 110 -13.52 16.73 31.76
N TYR A 111 -13.10 17.09 30.55
CA TYR A 111 -13.66 18.18 29.75
C TYR A 111 -14.28 17.62 28.47
N PHE A 112 -15.42 18.20 28.07
CA PHE A 112 -16.10 17.84 26.83
C PHE A 112 -16.29 19.09 25.99
N VAL A 113 -15.96 18.97 24.71
CA VAL A 113 -16.10 20.04 23.71
C VAL A 113 -16.91 19.50 22.55
N GLN A 114 -18.01 20.18 22.25
CA GLN A 114 -18.83 19.90 21.08
C GLN A 114 -18.29 20.69 19.90
N LEU A 115 -18.09 20.01 18.77
CA LEU A 115 -17.92 20.60 17.45
C LEU A 115 -19.27 20.65 16.74
N THR A 116 -19.66 21.83 16.27
CA THR A 116 -20.78 22.04 15.35
C THR A 116 -20.23 22.54 14.02
N VAL A 117 -20.70 22.02 12.89
CA VAL A 117 -20.25 22.41 11.55
C VAL A 117 -21.46 22.81 10.69
N ASP A 118 -21.44 24.04 10.19
CA ASP A 118 -22.48 24.57 9.32
C ASP A 118 -22.31 24.11 7.86
N ARG A 119 -23.33 24.40 7.04
CA ARG A 119 -23.36 23.99 5.62
C ARG A 119 -22.26 24.62 4.77
N ASP A 120 -21.80 25.81 5.15
CA ASP A 120 -20.73 26.54 4.48
C ASP A 120 -19.32 26.07 4.92
N GLY A 121 -19.24 25.10 5.82
CA GLY A 121 -18.00 24.55 6.34
C GLY A 121 -17.39 25.35 7.50
N THR A 122 -18.04 26.43 7.93
CA THR A 122 -17.68 27.09 9.20
C THR A 122 -18.11 26.24 10.38
N GLY A 123 -17.48 26.44 11.54
CA GLY A 123 -17.85 25.67 12.71
C GLY A 123 -17.49 26.33 14.02
N GLU A 124 -17.99 25.72 15.09
CA GLU A 124 -17.88 26.22 16.45
C GLU A 124 -17.42 25.11 17.39
N LEU A 125 -16.44 25.43 18.23
CA LEU A 125 -16.00 24.60 19.35
C LEU A 125 -16.55 25.19 20.64
N GLN A 126 -17.40 24.43 21.32
CA GLN A 126 -18.03 24.87 22.57
C GLN A 126 -17.78 23.84 23.68
N GLN A 127 -17.23 24.29 24.81
CA GLN A 127 -17.18 23.45 26.01
C GLN A 127 -18.61 23.20 26.53
N VAL A 128 -18.93 21.93 26.79
CA VAL A 128 -20.24 21.52 27.33
C VAL A 128 -20.09 20.93 28.74
N SER A 129 -21.22 20.78 29.44
CA SER A 129 -21.25 20.15 30.77
C SER A 129 -20.86 18.67 30.71
N TYR A 130 -20.34 18.15 31.83
CA TYR A 130 -19.93 16.76 31.97
C TYR A 130 -21.05 15.78 31.57
N GLY A 131 -22.26 15.95 32.11
CA GLY A 131 -23.39 15.05 31.83
C GLY A 131 -23.78 15.03 30.35
N LYS A 132 -23.88 16.21 29.73
CA LYS A 132 -24.18 16.34 28.30
C LYS A 132 -23.11 15.70 27.43
N GLY A 133 -21.84 16.02 27.71
CA GLY A 133 -20.69 15.49 26.97
C GLY A 133 -20.58 13.98 27.06
N ARG A 134 -20.74 13.40 28.26
CA ARG A 134 -20.75 11.94 28.45
C ARG A 134 -21.85 11.27 27.63
N GLN A 135 -23.07 11.79 27.68
CA GLN A 135 -24.20 11.22 26.95
C GLN A 135 -23.96 11.25 25.43
N ASP A 136 -23.49 12.37 24.89
CA ASP A 136 -23.27 12.53 23.45
C ASP A 136 -22.05 11.70 22.98
N VAL A 137 -20.95 11.65 23.75
CA VAL A 137 -19.78 10.80 23.44
C VAL A 137 -20.11 9.31 23.49
N HIS A 138 -20.99 8.86 24.38
CA HIS A 138 -21.41 7.44 24.43
C HIS A 138 -22.00 6.95 23.10
N ARG A 139 -22.63 7.86 22.33
CA ARG A 139 -23.25 7.59 21.02
C ARG A 139 -22.31 7.81 19.82
N ALA A 140 -21.09 8.27 20.07
CA ALA A 140 -20.08 8.55 19.05
C ALA A 140 -19.03 7.44 19.01
N ARG A 141 -18.23 7.40 17.94
CA ARG A 141 -17.10 6.46 17.78
C ARG A 141 -15.75 7.17 17.93
N LEU A 142 -14.84 6.54 18.65
CA LEU A 142 -13.47 7.04 18.83
C LEU A 142 -12.72 7.07 17.51
N VAL A 143 -12.07 8.19 17.23
CA VAL A 143 -11.18 8.42 16.10
C VAL A 143 -9.74 8.41 16.61
N ARG A 144 -8.83 7.80 15.84
CA ARG A 144 -7.38 7.87 16.08
C ARG A 144 -6.82 9.15 15.50
N GLU A 145 -5.93 9.81 16.22
CA GLU A 145 -5.25 11.00 15.70
C GLU A 145 -4.45 10.66 14.43
N THR A 146 -4.45 11.57 13.46
CA THR A 146 -3.69 11.41 12.21
C THR A 146 -2.49 12.36 12.06
N GLY A 147 -2.19 13.16 13.09
CA GLY A 147 -1.16 14.22 13.01
C GLY A 147 -1.56 15.37 12.08
N PRO A 148 -0.74 16.44 11.96
CA PRO A 148 -1.07 17.59 11.13
C PRO A 148 -1.24 17.16 9.67
N GLU A 149 -2.24 17.72 8.97
CA GLU A 149 -2.36 17.58 7.51
C GLU A 149 -1.26 18.35 6.78
N THR A 150 -0.03 17.95 7.03
CA THR A 150 1.01 17.93 6.01
C THR A 150 1.29 16.46 5.82
N SER A 151 0.72 15.85 4.77
CA SER A 151 1.08 14.51 4.31
C SER A 151 1.25 13.45 5.41
N ALA A 152 0.19 12.68 5.70
CA ALA A 152 0.28 11.36 6.30
C ALA A 152 1.23 11.21 7.52
N ASN A 153 0.61 11.18 8.70
CA ASN A 153 0.95 10.26 9.80
C ASN A 153 2.17 10.65 10.65
N GLU A 154 1.93 10.84 11.95
CA GLU A 154 2.87 10.42 13.01
C GLU A 154 2.05 10.06 14.25
N SER A 155 1.79 8.77 14.43
CA SER A 155 1.78 8.16 15.77
C SER A 155 2.76 6.99 15.72
N SER A 156 3.96 7.27 16.20
CA SER A 156 5.01 6.35 16.65
C SER A 156 4.80 4.85 16.39
N SER A 157 5.11 4.43 15.18
CA SER A 157 6.25 3.53 14.99
C SER A 157 7.21 4.29 14.09
N ASP A 158 8.46 4.40 14.53
CA ASP A 158 9.63 4.75 13.72
C ASP A 158 9.35 4.47 12.23
N GLY A 159 9.43 5.47 11.35
CA GLY A 159 9.06 5.31 9.94
C GLY A 159 9.76 4.08 9.38
N GLN A 160 9.00 2.99 9.19
CA GLN A 160 9.46 1.62 9.44
C GLN A 160 10.59 1.25 8.48
N SER A 161 11.83 1.61 8.86
CA SER A 161 13.02 1.06 8.24
C SER A 161 13.14 -0.34 8.78
N GLY A 162 13.02 -1.31 7.90
CA GLY A 162 12.91 -2.69 8.31
C GLY A 162 13.03 -3.63 7.14
N PHE A 163 13.19 -4.90 7.45
CA PHE A 163 13.30 -5.93 6.44
C PHE A 163 11.93 -6.59 6.27
N THR A 164 11.49 -6.75 5.02
CA THR A 164 10.26 -7.46 4.69
C THR A 164 10.59 -8.64 3.79
N LEU A 165 10.05 -9.80 4.12
CA LEU A 165 10.08 -10.97 3.26
C LEU A 165 8.70 -11.16 2.62
N LEU A 166 8.64 -11.28 1.30
CA LEU A 166 7.43 -11.48 0.51
C LEU A 166 7.46 -12.84 -0.16
N PHE A 167 6.30 -13.49 -0.22
CA PHE A 167 6.09 -14.72 -0.98
C PHE A 167 4.87 -14.55 -1.89
N LYS A 168 5.03 -14.86 -3.18
CA LYS A 168 4.00 -14.71 -4.23
C LYS A 168 3.72 -16.00 -4.95
N GLY A 169 2.44 -16.17 -5.28
CA GLY A 169 1.96 -17.10 -6.30
C GLY A 169 1.07 -16.35 -7.29
N GLY A 170 1.01 -16.82 -8.52
CA GLY A 170 0.24 -16.15 -9.56
C GLY A 170 0.33 -16.82 -10.92
N SER A 171 0.01 -16.02 -11.93
CA SER A 171 0.08 -16.42 -13.34
C SER A 171 1.04 -15.51 -14.10
N TYR A 172 1.78 -16.09 -15.03
CA TYR A 172 2.64 -15.37 -15.97
C TYR A 172 2.18 -15.64 -17.40
N GLN A 173 2.14 -14.60 -18.22
CA GLN A 173 1.77 -14.66 -19.62
C GLN A 173 2.96 -14.27 -20.50
N LEU A 174 3.43 -15.19 -21.34
CA LEU A 174 4.44 -14.88 -22.34
C LEU A 174 3.89 -13.86 -23.35
N GLY A 175 4.71 -12.87 -23.70
CA GLY A 175 4.38 -11.88 -24.73
C GLY A 175 4.27 -12.49 -26.13
N SER A 176 4.98 -13.59 -26.36
CA SER A 176 4.98 -14.33 -27.62
C SER A 176 4.60 -15.79 -27.38
N GLY A 177 3.42 -16.20 -27.86
CA GLY A 177 2.95 -17.59 -27.82
C GLY A 177 3.61 -18.50 -28.87
N SER A 178 4.47 -17.96 -29.73
CA SER A 178 5.18 -18.73 -30.75
C SER A 178 6.53 -18.09 -31.08
N GLN A 179 7.58 -18.90 -31.19
CA GLN A 179 8.94 -18.43 -31.46
C GLN A 179 9.70 -19.41 -32.35
N ASN A 180 10.66 -18.95 -33.14
CA ASN A 180 11.54 -19.82 -33.91
C ASN A 180 12.81 -20.09 -33.10
N ILE A 181 12.99 -21.34 -32.68
CA ILE A 181 14.12 -21.77 -31.84
C ILE A 181 14.73 -23.02 -32.49
N LEU A 182 16.03 -22.98 -32.74
CA LEU A 182 16.78 -24.04 -33.42
C LEU A 182 16.18 -24.36 -34.81
N GLY A 183 15.78 -23.33 -35.55
CA GLY A 183 15.27 -23.44 -36.92
C GLY A 183 13.85 -24.00 -37.05
N ALA A 184 13.13 -24.20 -35.94
CA ALA A 184 11.75 -24.66 -35.95
C ALA A 184 10.84 -23.79 -35.08
N THR A 185 9.61 -23.59 -35.54
CA THR A 185 8.57 -22.91 -34.77
C THR A 185 8.16 -23.75 -33.56
N ARG A 186 8.21 -23.13 -32.38
CA ARG A 186 7.74 -23.66 -31.11
C ARG A 186 6.55 -22.83 -30.65
N SER A 187 5.44 -23.48 -30.34
CA SER A 187 4.23 -22.84 -29.82
C SER A 187 4.14 -23.09 -28.33
N PHE A 188 3.90 -22.04 -27.54
CA PHE A 188 3.89 -22.08 -26.09
C PHE A 188 2.47 -21.90 -25.54
N THR A 189 2.17 -22.54 -24.42
CA THR A 189 1.03 -22.13 -23.60
C THR A 189 1.31 -20.74 -23.07
N THR A 190 0.52 -19.75 -23.48
CA THR A 190 0.79 -18.36 -23.13
C THR A 190 0.65 -18.14 -21.63
N GLY A 191 -0.33 -18.76 -20.96
CA GLY A 191 -0.47 -18.75 -19.50
C GLY A 191 0.35 -19.84 -18.81
N GLY A 192 1.09 -19.46 -17.77
CA GLY A 192 1.91 -20.34 -16.94
C GLY A 192 1.71 -20.04 -15.45
N THR A 193 1.96 -21.04 -14.60
CA THR A 193 1.99 -20.86 -13.15
C THR A 193 3.30 -20.25 -12.71
N ALA A 194 3.24 -19.42 -11.68
CA ALA A 194 4.32 -18.49 -11.37
C ALA A 194 4.46 -18.33 -9.85
N PHE A 195 5.66 -18.48 -9.30
CA PHE A 195 5.95 -18.38 -7.86
C PHE A 195 7.22 -17.58 -7.60
N GLY A 196 7.30 -16.88 -6.47
CA GLY A 196 8.50 -16.14 -6.13
C GLY A 196 8.61 -15.74 -4.67
N ALA A 197 9.81 -15.33 -4.29
CA ALA A 197 10.11 -14.75 -2.99
C ALA A 197 10.95 -13.49 -3.17
N GLU A 198 10.75 -12.50 -2.30
CA GLU A 198 11.46 -11.22 -2.39
C GLU A 198 11.80 -10.71 -0.98
N GLY A 199 13.05 -10.32 -0.77
CA GLY A 199 13.47 -9.62 0.45
C GLY A 199 13.65 -8.15 0.15
N GLU A 200 12.97 -7.27 0.90
CA GLU A 200 13.00 -5.82 0.73
C GLU A 200 13.51 -5.13 2.01
N TRP A 201 14.49 -4.24 1.86
CA TRP A 201 14.83 -3.24 2.88
C TRP A 201 14.03 -1.97 2.61
N HIS A 202 13.22 -1.58 3.59
CA HIS A 202 12.43 -0.36 3.57
C HIS A 202 13.21 0.81 4.17
N PHE A 203 13.01 1.99 3.58
CA PHE A 203 13.45 3.27 4.11
C PHE A 203 12.22 4.08 4.54
N SER A 204 12.40 4.96 5.53
CA SER A 204 11.34 5.80 6.09
C SER A 204 10.63 6.67 5.06
N ASN A 205 11.32 7.03 3.96
CA ASN A 205 10.73 7.79 2.86
C ASN A 205 9.82 6.96 1.93
N GLY A 206 9.56 5.68 2.24
CA GLY A 206 8.76 4.77 1.43
C GLY A 206 9.47 4.19 0.21
N VAL A 207 10.78 4.42 0.04
CA VAL A 207 11.58 3.67 -0.92
C VAL A 207 11.91 2.30 -0.31
N ALA A 208 11.96 1.27 -1.14
CA ALA A 208 12.48 -0.03 -0.78
C ALA A 208 13.46 -0.53 -1.84
N VAL A 209 14.49 -1.24 -1.41
CA VAL A 209 15.41 -1.96 -2.29
C VAL A 209 15.38 -3.43 -1.92
N GLY A 210 15.35 -4.31 -2.92
CA GLY A 210 15.17 -5.72 -2.66
C GLY A 210 15.77 -6.64 -3.70
N ALA A 211 15.89 -7.90 -3.32
CA ALA A 211 16.27 -8.99 -4.20
C ALA A 211 15.11 -9.97 -4.31
N GLU A 212 14.76 -10.34 -5.54
CA GLU A 212 13.66 -11.25 -5.86
C GLU A 212 14.19 -12.47 -6.60
N ILE A 213 13.69 -13.64 -6.21
CA ILE A 213 13.74 -14.86 -7.01
C ILE A 213 12.32 -15.19 -7.45
N PHE A 214 12.13 -15.40 -8.75
CA PHE A 214 10.83 -15.66 -9.33
C PHE A 214 10.94 -16.70 -10.45
N SER A 215 10.02 -17.66 -10.50
CA SER A 215 9.99 -18.72 -11.50
C SER A 215 8.62 -18.88 -12.15
N HIS A 216 8.60 -19.23 -13.43
CA HIS A 216 7.39 -19.61 -14.16
C HIS A 216 7.67 -20.75 -15.14
N SER A 217 6.63 -21.51 -15.49
CA SER A 217 6.73 -22.61 -16.45
C SER A 217 5.65 -22.55 -17.53
N HIS A 218 5.99 -22.98 -18.73
CA HIS A 218 5.13 -23.03 -19.91
C HIS A 218 5.38 -24.30 -20.69
N GLU A 219 4.32 -24.96 -21.14
CA GLU A 219 4.46 -26.07 -22.08
C GLU A 219 4.74 -25.53 -23.47
N TYR A 220 5.52 -26.28 -24.26
CA TYR A 220 5.70 -25.99 -25.68
C TYR A 220 5.43 -27.23 -26.54
N THR A 221 4.96 -26.98 -27.75
CA THR A 221 4.85 -27.96 -28.84
C THR A 221 5.68 -27.49 -30.03
N THR A 222 6.04 -28.43 -30.90
CA THR A 222 6.84 -28.15 -32.10
C THR A 222 5.96 -28.24 -33.34
N THR A 223 6.03 -27.31 -34.28
CA THR A 223 5.23 -27.44 -35.52
C THR A 223 5.79 -28.50 -36.47
N ALA A 224 7.10 -28.77 -36.40
CA ALA A 224 7.81 -29.75 -37.22
C ALA A 224 7.78 -31.20 -36.67
N SER A 225 7.23 -31.45 -35.48
CA SER A 225 7.16 -32.78 -34.86
C SER A 225 6.06 -32.86 -33.80
N THR A 226 5.67 -34.05 -33.35
CA THR A 226 4.77 -34.19 -32.18
C THR A 226 5.49 -33.99 -30.84
N ALA A 227 6.73 -33.47 -30.84
CA ALA A 227 7.51 -33.31 -29.63
C ALA A 227 6.96 -32.18 -28.76
N THR A 228 6.77 -32.50 -27.49
CA THR A 228 6.37 -31.57 -26.44
C THR A 228 7.47 -31.46 -25.39
N GLY A 229 7.41 -30.37 -24.62
CA GLY A 229 8.31 -30.16 -23.49
C GLY A 229 7.89 -28.95 -22.66
N GLU A 230 8.76 -28.54 -21.74
CA GLU A 230 8.53 -27.41 -20.87
C GLU A 230 9.64 -26.36 -21.04
N LEU A 231 9.25 -25.09 -21.07
CA LEU A 231 10.09 -23.92 -20.84
C LEU A 231 9.88 -23.46 -19.41
N SER A 232 10.94 -23.49 -18.61
CA SER A 232 11.00 -22.92 -17.26
C SER A 232 11.86 -21.65 -17.27
N GLY A 233 11.30 -20.53 -16.83
CA GLY A 233 12.02 -19.28 -16.64
C GLY A 233 12.32 -19.04 -15.16
N LEU A 234 13.60 -18.85 -14.81
CA LEU A 234 14.06 -18.44 -13.49
C LEU A 234 14.65 -17.04 -13.54
N HIS A 235 14.21 -16.19 -12.63
CA HIS A 235 14.55 -14.77 -12.56
C HIS A 235 15.21 -14.47 -11.22
N VAL A 236 16.37 -13.84 -11.25
CA VAL A 236 17.04 -13.29 -10.06
C VAL A 236 17.20 -11.80 -10.29
N MET A 237 16.41 -11.00 -9.58
CA MET A 237 16.23 -9.57 -9.84
C MET A 237 16.64 -8.73 -8.65
N PHE A 238 17.26 -7.60 -8.93
CA PHE A 238 17.36 -6.48 -8.00
C PHE A 238 16.25 -5.47 -8.32
N ASN A 239 15.48 -5.09 -7.31
CA ASN A 239 14.31 -4.23 -7.42
C ASN A 239 14.46 -2.96 -6.59
N ILE A 240 13.98 -1.85 -7.14
CA ILE A 240 13.72 -0.62 -6.40
C ILE A 240 12.23 -0.33 -6.48
N LYS A 241 11.58 -0.12 -5.34
CA LYS A 241 10.15 0.19 -5.25
C LYS A 241 9.93 1.50 -4.50
N LYS A 242 8.90 2.23 -4.90
CA LYS A 242 8.35 3.38 -4.18
C LYS A 242 6.96 3.02 -3.69
N TYR A 243 6.84 2.86 -2.38
CA TYR A 243 5.57 2.74 -1.67
C TYR A 243 5.03 4.14 -1.38
N PHE A 244 3.78 4.36 -1.73
CA PHE A 244 3.03 5.56 -1.42
C PHE A 244 2.31 5.36 -0.10
N ARG A 245 2.36 6.38 0.77
CA ARG A 245 1.79 6.32 2.12
C ARG A 245 2.37 5.13 2.92
N PRO A 246 3.71 5.05 3.10
CA PRO A 246 4.39 3.90 3.70
C PRO A 246 4.00 3.60 5.15
N GLU A 247 3.24 4.50 5.77
CA GLU A 247 2.73 4.35 7.13
C GLU A 247 1.23 4.00 7.19
N SER A 248 0.57 3.93 6.04
CA SER A 248 -0.83 3.48 5.92
C SER A 248 -0.91 1.97 5.83
N ILE A 249 -2.06 1.40 6.23
CA ILE A 249 -2.34 -0.03 6.01
C ILE A 249 -2.34 -0.33 4.51
N VAL A 250 -2.92 0.54 3.69
CA VAL A 250 -2.97 0.35 2.23
C VAL A 250 -1.89 1.20 1.58
N GLN A 251 -0.94 0.53 0.93
CA GLN A 251 0.25 1.12 0.33
C GLN A 251 0.33 0.74 -1.15
N PRO A 252 -0.21 1.57 -2.05
CA PRO A 252 0.09 1.46 -3.47
C PRO A 252 1.60 1.58 -3.68
N TYR A 253 2.15 0.87 -4.66
CA TYR A 253 3.56 1.01 -5.03
C TYR A 253 3.79 0.88 -6.52
N ILE A 254 4.91 1.44 -6.96
CA ILE A 254 5.49 1.21 -8.28
C ILE A 254 6.95 0.83 -8.11
N GLY A 255 7.50 0.07 -9.06
CA GLY A 255 8.89 -0.35 -9.00
C GLY A 255 9.44 -0.73 -10.36
N ALA A 256 10.77 -0.82 -10.39
CA ALA A 256 11.52 -1.31 -11.51
C ALA A 256 12.66 -2.19 -11.00
N GLY A 257 13.08 -3.13 -11.83
CA GLY A 257 14.16 -4.03 -11.50
C GLY A 257 14.91 -4.51 -12.72
N LEU A 258 16.08 -5.05 -12.45
CA LEU A 258 16.98 -5.62 -13.45
C LEU A 258 17.71 -6.81 -12.85
N GLY A 259 18.12 -7.75 -13.69
CA GLY A 259 18.77 -8.94 -13.18
C GLY A 259 19.01 -10.01 -14.23
N ALA A 260 19.37 -11.19 -13.74
CA ALA A 260 19.65 -12.35 -14.56
C ALA A 260 18.36 -13.15 -14.78
N VAL A 261 18.17 -13.61 -16.01
CA VAL A 261 17.09 -14.51 -16.40
C VAL A 261 17.69 -15.76 -17.01
N THR A 262 17.26 -16.92 -16.54
CA THR A 262 17.61 -18.21 -17.11
C THR A 262 16.37 -18.86 -17.69
N ALA A 263 16.42 -19.19 -18.98
CA ALA A 263 15.44 -20.03 -19.65
C ALA A 263 15.98 -21.45 -19.72
N SER A 264 15.24 -22.43 -19.21
CA SER A 264 15.58 -23.84 -19.26
C SER A 264 14.51 -24.62 -20.01
N PHE A 265 14.93 -25.43 -20.97
CA PHE A 265 14.07 -26.33 -21.71
C PHE A 265 14.26 -27.76 -21.24
N SER A 266 13.16 -28.47 -21.09
CA SER A 266 13.13 -29.91 -20.85
C SER A 266 12.17 -30.61 -21.80
N GLY A 267 12.45 -31.87 -22.13
CA GLY A 267 11.61 -32.70 -22.97
C GLY A 267 12.20 -34.11 -23.09
N SER A 268 11.33 -35.10 -23.30
CA SER A 268 11.70 -36.53 -23.25
C SER A 268 11.51 -37.25 -24.59
N SER A 269 11.02 -36.56 -25.62
CA SER A 269 10.68 -37.15 -26.92
C SER A 269 11.74 -36.82 -27.97
N ALA A 270 11.93 -37.69 -28.96
CA ALA A 270 12.80 -37.38 -30.10
C ALA A 270 12.34 -36.06 -30.76
N GLY A 271 13.25 -35.09 -30.85
CA GLY A 271 12.97 -33.75 -31.39
C GLY A 271 12.55 -32.69 -30.35
N SER A 272 12.48 -33.03 -29.07
CA SER A 272 12.39 -32.04 -28.00
C SER A 272 13.71 -31.28 -27.82
N ILE A 273 13.61 -30.06 -27.31
CA ILE A 273 14.78 -29.23 -26.98
C ILE A 273 15.09 -29.36 -25.48
N THR A 274 16.38 -29.42 -25.17
CA THR A 274 16.91 -29.48 -23.81
C THR A 274 18.07 -28.52 -23.67
N GLY A 275 18.26 -27.97 -22.48
CA GLY A 275 19.38 -27.06 -22.19
C GLY A 275 18.90 -25.77 -21.56
N SER A 276 19.83 -24.87 -21.28
CA SER A 276 19.53 -23.60 -20.64
C SER A 276 20.33 -22.46 -21.26
N ALA A 277 19.74 -21.28 -21.30
CA ALA A 277 20.40 -20.05 -21.67
C ALA A 277 20.18 -19.02 -20.55
N THR A 278 21.18 -18.20 -20.27
CA THR A 278 21.11 -17.13 -19.28
C THR A 278 21.40 -15.80 -19.94
N GLY A 279 20.59 -14.80 -19.63
CA GLY A 279 20.73 -13.46 -20.13
C GLY A 279 20.33 -12.42 -19.11
N PHE A 280 20.20 -11.19 -19.57
CA PHE A 280 19.80 -10.06 -18.74
C PHE A 280 18.34 -9.70 -19.01
N GLY A 281 17.61 -9.33 -17.97
CA GLY A 281 16.24 -8.88 -18.06
C GLY A 281 15.99 -7.63 -17.25
N PHE A 282 14.93 -6.92 -17.61
CA PHE A 282 14.40 -5.80 -16.84
C PHE A 282 12.89 -5.98 -16.63
N GLN A 283 12.39 -5.45 -15.53
CA GLN A 283 11.00 -5.55 -15.15
C GLN A 283 10.48 -4.24 -14.58
N GLY A 284 9.23 -3.95 -14.88
CA GLY A 284 8.42 -2.92 -14.22
C GLY A 284 7.31 -3.59 -13.43
N MET A 285 6.94 -3.03 -12.29
CA MET A 285 5.86 -3.55 -11.47
C MET A 285 5.07 -2.43 -10.80
N ALA A 286 3.80 -2.72 -10.57
CA ALA A 286 2.92 -1.89 -9.77
C ALA A 286 2.01 -2.79 -8.94
N GLY A 287 1.62 -2.32 -7.76
CA GLY A 287 0.83 -3.13 -6.87
C GLY A 287 0.24 -2.37 -5.70
N VAL A 288 -0.40 -3.12 -4.82
CA VAL A 288 -0.94 -2.63 -3.56
C VAL A 288 -0.54 -3.61 -2.47
N ALA A 289 0.08 -3.09 -1.41
CA ALA A 289 0.37 -3.83 -0.20
C ALA A 289 -0.60 -3.42 0.91
N PHE A 290 -1.18 -4.40 1.58
CA PHE A 290 -1.96 -4.27 2.80
C PHE A 290 -1.06 -4.69 3.96
N ARG A 291 -0.59 -3.74 4.77
CA ARG A 291 0.39 -3.97 5.84
C ARG A 291 -0.27 -3.81 7.20
N TRP A 292 -0.25 -4.89 7.96
CA TRP A 292 -0.48 -4.88 9.40
C TRP A 292 0.86 -5.11 10.12
N ARG A 293 0.82 -5.04 11.45
CA ARG A 293 1.98 -4.91 12.33
C ARG A 293 3.19 -5.80 12.00
N HIS A 294 3.00 -7.09 11.70
CA HIS A 294 4.09 -8.01 11.32
C HIS A 294 3.79 -8.81 10.05
N VAL A 295 2.57 -8.68 9.52
CA VAL A 295 2.09 -9.48 8.39
C VAL A 295 1.36 -8.59 7.42
N GLY A 296 1.46 -8.92 6.14
CA GLY A 296 0.76 -8.21 5.09
C GLY A 296 0.26 -9.14 3.99
N LEU A 297 -0.64 -8.59 3.18
CA LEU A 297 -1.03 -9.15 1.90
C LEU A 297 -0.58 -8.18 0.82
N TYR A 298 -0.32 -8.67 -0.38
CA TYR A 298 -0.10 -7.77 -1.51
C TYR A 298 -0.56 -8.37 -2.82
N THR A 299 -0.78 -7.50 -3.79
CA THR A 299 -1.05 -7.84 -5.18
C THR A 299 -0.08 -7.08 -6.07
N GLU A 300 0.42 -7.73 -7.12
CA GLU A 300 1.40 -7.15 -8.04
C GLU A 300 1.04 -7.49 -9.48
N ILE A 301 1.09 -6.47 -10.33
CA ILE A 301 1.16 -6.63 -11.78
C ILE A 301 2.60 -6.34 -12.18
N LYS A 302 3.17 -7.23 -12.99
CA LYS A 302 4.54 -7.15 -13.46
C LYS A 302 4.55 -7.19 -14.99
N ALA A 303 5.40 -6.38 -15.61
CA ALA A 303 5.73 -6.47 -17.02
C ALA A 303 7.24 -6.66 -17.13
N GLN A 304 7.68 -7.55 -18.00
CA GLN A 304 9.06 -7.95 -18.09
C GLN A 304 9.52 -8.06 -19.54
N SER A 305 10.76 -7.66 -19.77
CA SER A 305 11.47 -7.87 -21.01
C SER A 305 12.74 -8.69 -20.73
N ALA A 306 12.88 -9.80 -21.45
CA ALA A 306 14.04 -10.68 -21.33
C ALA A 306 14.20 -11.51 -22.61
N THR A 307 15.07 -11.05 -23.50
CA THR A 307 15.54 -11.85 -24.64
C THR A 307 16.92 -12.38 -24.31
N ILE A 308 17.06 -13.70 -24.36
CA ILE A 308 18.24 -14.44 -23.92
C ILE A 308 18.84 -15.11 -25.14
N GLU A 309 20.16 -15.00 -25.31
CA GLU A 309 20.88 -15.68 -26.38
C GLU A 309 21.79 -16.75 -25.78
N ASP A 310 21.78 -17.96 -26.37
CA ASP A 310 22.72 -19.01 -26.00
C ASP A 310 24.08 -18.84 -26.71
N SER A 311 25.08 -19.65 -26.35
CA SER A 311 26.39 -19.61 -26.99
C SER A 311 26.40 -20.04 -28.48
N GLY A 312 25.29 -20.60 -28.96
CA GLY A 312 25.07 -20.98 -30.36
C GLY A 312 24.34 -19.91 -31.17
N GLY A 313 24.10 -18.72 -30.60
CA GLY A 313 23.39 -17.62 -31.26
C GLY A 313 21.87 -17.82 -31.34
N GLN A 314 21.30 -18.76 -30.59
CA GLN A 314 19.86 -18.97 -30.52
C GLN A 314 19.25 -18.04 -29.48
N SER A 315 18.27 -17.25 -29.91
CA SER A 315 17.54 -16.36 -29.01
C SER A 315 16.24 -16.98 -28.52
N VAL A 316 15.92 -16.75 -27.25
CA VAL A 316 14.66 -17.12 -26.60
C VAL A 316 14.10 -15.89 -25.93
N ASP A 317 12.86 -15.56 -26.26
CA ASP A 317 12.13 -14.45 -25.65
C ASP A 317 11.26 -14.95 -24.49
N THR A 318 11.62 -14.56 -23.28
CA THR A 318 10.85 -14.85 -22.05
C THR A 318 10.08 -13.64 -21.55
N SER A 319 10.01 -12.57 -22.36
CA SER A 319 9.25 -11.37 -22.03
C SER A 319 7.77 -11.69 -21.82
N GLY A 320 7.11 -10.94 -20.95
CA GLY A 320 5.74 -11.24 -20.57
C GLY A 320 5.17 -10.33 -19.50
N THR A 321 3.98 -10.69 -19.03
CA THR A 321 3.29 -10.00 -17.94
C THR A 321 2.84 -10.98 -16.88
N GLY A 322 2.87 -10.58 -15.62
CA GLY A 322 2.44 -11.43 -14.51
C GLY A 322 1.43 -10.73 -13.61
N LEU A 323 0.52 -11.52 -13.03
CA LEU A 323 -0.40 -11.11 -11.99
C LEU A 323 -0.15 -11.99 -10.77
N PHE A 324 0.13 -11.37 -9.63
CA PHE A 324 0.53 -12.05 -8.41
C PHE A 324 -0.30 -11.59 -7.22
N ALA A 325 -0.50 -12.50 -6.29
CA ALA A 325 -0.91 -12.20 -4.94
C ALA A 325 0.00 -12.94 -3.96
N GLY A 326 0.13 -12.40 -2.75
CA GLY A 326 1.07 -12.96 -1.80
C GLY A 326 0.92 -12.47 -0.38
N VAL A 327 1.76 -13.02 0.47
CA VAL A 327 1.90 -12.66 1.89
C VAL A 327 3.24 -11.98 2.11
N SER A 328 3.32 -11.12 3.11
CA SER A 328 4.57 -10.52 3.57
C SER A 328 4.72 -10.63 5.08
N VAL A 329 5.97 -10.73 5.54
CA VAL A 329 6.35 -10.74 6.96
C VAL A 329 7.39 -9.64 7.20
N GLN A 330 7.16 -8.83 8.22
CA GLN A 330 8.02 -7.68 8.56
C GLN A 330 8.83 -7.96 9.82
N PHE A 331 10.11 -7.60 9.78
CA PHE A 331 11.10 -7.77 10.84
C PHE A 331 11.65 -6.40 11.28
#